data_AF-Q6MC38-F1
#
_entry.id   AF-Q6MC38-F1
#
_cell.length_a   1.000
_cell.length_b   1.000
_cell.length_c   1.000
_cell.angle_alpha   90.00
_cell.angle_beta   90.00
_cell.angle_gamma   90.00
#
_symmetry.space_group_name_H-M   'P 1'
#
loop_
_entity.id
_entity.type
_entity.pdbx_description
1 polymer ?
#
loop_
_entity_poly.entity_id
_entity_poly.type
_entity_poly.pdbx_seq_one_letter_code
_entity_poly.pdbx_strand_id
1 'polypeptide(L)'
;MDPILGAGTGALLNQLFNRVDQSIDRAKNAGLALEMEAGFQVRKTIEKTQVAYAEVMNQTLDRVDQTLANQINDIKNLVLDLEQKNKRTMQEIASQAQTIANTLPFHNDRPQVTSYTPSYIQRLPGDSRPIYINIKGNFEHAAEPGYQPQLTFHKQTFSPCIVTGQKLEFHVPFNTVFPTLASHTFTYVEGELNIPWKTTWLKMPQKVQNVFRLTIGALPTSPGTITLDYTLDVSKKIEKIKSQIDFLSSCSDAGNEDKKDYQFTLYADTGWNIEPGTTKVREVRGAGRRSGPYLVSDQDDRAVIRATTIKNTVDIGGKESGWMEIETSFTQSKIEIVPEPHTKRLDLKWGEKRIFNYPLGKWKVTLVDLENKTLEFQGPDISSSPYIKILREGTGFAILVTPPQDIQDF
;
A
#
# COMPACT_ATOMS: atom_id res chain seq x y z
N MET A 1 1.78 26.92 -34.03
CA MET A 1 1.31 26.54 -35.38
C MET A 1 2.18 25.37 -35.81
N ASP A 2 1.62 24.16 -35.78
CA ASP A 2 2.38 22.92 -36.02
C ASP A 2 2.62 22.68 -37.51
N PRO A 3 3.81 22.20 -37.93
CA PRO A 3 4.20 21.99 -39.32
C PRO A 3 3.55 20.74 -39.98
N ILE A 4 2.36 20.33 -39.55
CA ILE A 4 1.75 19.03 -39.93
C ILE A 4 1.08 19.05 -41.32
N LEU A 5 0.89 20.22 -41.94
CA LEU A 5 0.12 20.39 -43.19
C LEU A 5 0.74 19.79 -44.48
N GLY A 6 1.78 18.96 -44.37
CA GLY A 6 2.38 18.28 -45.53
C GLY A 6 2.77 16.82 -45.32
N ALA A 7 2.56 16.24 -44.13
CA ALA A 7 2.92 14.86 -43.86
C ALA A 7 1.80 13.90 -44.30
N GLY A 8 2.15 12.79 -44.96
CA GLY A 8 1.20 11.71 -45.26
C GLY A 8 0.60 11.13 -43.98
N THR A 9 -0.64 10.62 -44.04
CA THR A 9 -1.37 10.05 -42.88
C THR A 9 -0.57 8.99 -42.14
N GLY A 10 0.21 8.17 -42.86
CA GLY A 10 1.11 7.19 -42.26
C GLY A 10 2.22 7.80 -41.41
N ALA A 11 2.82 8.92 -41.84
CA ALA A 11 3.85 9.62 -41.08
C ALA A 11 3.29 10.21 -39.78
N LEU A 12 2.07 10.77 -39.83
CA LEU A 12 1.39 11.28 -38.65
C LEU A 12 1.07 10.16 -37.65
N LEU A 13 0.51 9.03 -38.10
CA LEU A 13 0.22 7.90 -37.22
C LEU A 13 1.51 7.32 -36.59
N ASN A 14 2.61 7.26 -37.33
CA ASN A 14 3.92 6.88 -36.77
C ASN A 14 4.40 7.89 -35.71
N GLN A 15 4.18 9.18 -35.90
CA GLN A 15 4.51 10.19 -34.89
C GLN A 15 3.64 10.02 -33.63
N LEU A 16 2.34 9.78 -33.79
CA LEU A 16 1.44 9.50 -32.68
C LEU A 16 1.83 8.21 -31.95
N PHE A 17 2.20 7.16 -32.69
CA PHE A 17 2.69 5.91 -32.14
C PHE A 17 3.94 6.12 -31.28
N ASN A 18 4.94 6.84 -31.79
CA ASN A 18 6.17 7.15 -31.05
C ASN A 18 5.90 7.95 -29.76
N ARG A 19 4.91 8.85 -29.79
CA ARG A 19 4.50 9.63 -28.60
C ARG A 19 3.82 8.78 -27.54
N VAL A 20 2.98 7.84 -27.97
CA VAL A 20 2.36 6.87 -27.08
C VAL A 20 3.40 5.93 -26.47
N ASP A 21 4.33 5.40 -27.27
CA ASP A 21 5.43 4.57 -26.77
C ASP A 21 6.29 5.32 -25.74
N GLN A 22 6.63 6.59 -26.01
CA GLN A 22 7.33 7.41 -25.01
C GLN A 22 6.52 7.63 -23.73
N SER A 23 5.19 7.77 -23.84
CA SER A 23 4.31 7.91 -22.68
C SER A 23 4.23 6.60 -21.88
N ILE A 24 4.14 5.47 -22.56
CA ILE A 24 4.20 4.13 -21.96
C ILE A 24 5.54 3.91 -21.27
N ASP A 25 6.66 4.28 -21.88
CA ASP A 25 8.00 4.12 -21.27
C ASP A 25 8.18 5.03 -20.05
N ARG A 26 7.64 6.26 -20.07
CA ARG A 26 7.61 7.12 -18.88
C ARG A 26 6.74 6.49 -17.78
N ALA A 27 5.56 6.00 -18.14
CA ALA A 27 4.65 5.33 -17.22
C ALA A 27 5.27 4.05 -16.64
N LYS A 28 6.02 3.28 -17.44
CA LYS A 28 6.84 2.14 -17.00
C LYS A 28 7.78 2.55 -15.89
N ASN A 29 8.62 3.53 -16.18
CA ASN A 29 9.70 3.94 -15.29
C ASN A 29 9.17 4.56 -14.01
N ALA A 30 7.93 5.07 -14.03
CA ALA A 30 7.22 5.60 -12.88
C ALA A 30 6.26 4.60 -12.20
N GLY A 31 6.13 3.37 -12.72
CA GLY A 31 5.22 2.36 -12.16
C GLY A 31 3.72 2.62 -12.36
N LEU A 32 3.35 3.54 -13.26
CA LEU A 32 1.99 4.07 -13.44
C LEU A 32 1.12 3.08 -14.24
N ALA A 33 0.60 2.05 -13.58
CA ALA A 33 -0.10 0.94 -14.21
C ALA A 33 -1.32 1.36 -15.05
N LEU A 34 -2.09 2.34 -14.57
CA LEU A 34 -3.25 2.86 -15.28
C LEU A 34 -2.89 3.67 -16.53
N GLU A 35 -1.79 4.44 -16.47
CA GLU A 35 -1.29 5.20 -17.62
C GLU A 35 -0.74 4.25 -18.70
N MET A 36 -0.07 3.17 -18.28
CA MET A 36 0.37 2.12 -19.20
C MET A 36 -0.81 1.45 -19.90
N GLU A 37 -1.86 1.07 -19.16
CA GLU A 37 -3.05 0.45 -19.76
C GLU A 37 -3.73 1.36 -20.79
N ALA A 38 -3.96 2.62 -20.43
CA ALA A 38 -4.50 3.61 -21.36
C ALA A 38 -3.59 3.78 -22.58
N GLY A 39 -2.28 3.88 -22.37
CA GLY A 39 -1.29 3.94 -23.44
C GLY A 39 -1.36 2.75 -24.39
N PHE A 40 -1.46 1.52 -23.86
CA PHE A 40 -1.57 0.31 -24.67
C PHE A 40 -2.84 0.28 -25.50
N GLN A 41 -3.97 0.72 -24.95
CA GLN A 41 -5.23 0.80 -25.71
C GLN A 41 -5.14 1.83 -26.84
N VAL A 42 -4.58 3.01 -26.58
CA VAL A 42 -4.37 4.04 -27.63
C VAL A 42 -3.41 3.52 -28.70
N ARG A 43 -2.32 2.86 -28.30
CA ARG A 43 -1.36 2.24 -29.24
C ARG A 43 -2.03 1.20 -30.13
N LYS A 44 -2.80 0.28 -29.54
CA LYS A 44 -3.56 -0.74 -30.25
C LYS A 44 -4.55 -0.11 -31.23
N THR A 45 -5.19 1.00 -30.87
CA THR A 45 -6.06 1.75 -31.78
C THR A 45 -5.29 2.37 -32.94
N ILE A 46 -4.09 2.93 -32.70
CA ILE A 46 -3.22 3.43 -33.77
C ILE A 46 -2.82 2.29 -34.73
N GLU A 47 -2.38 1.14 -34.21
CA GLU A 47 -2.01 -0.03 -35.03
C GLU A 47 -3.19 -0.51 -35.88
N LYS A 48 -4.38 -0.62 -35.27
CA LYS A 48 -5.59 -0.99 -35.99
C LYS A 48 -5.94 0.00 -37.11
N THR A 49 -5.79 1.30 -36.86
CA THR A 49 -6.02 2.34 -37.86
C THR A 49 -5.02 2.24 -39.00
N GLN A 50 -3.74 1.97 -38.69
CA GLN A 50 -2.71 1.72 -39.71
C GLN A 50 -3.05 0.53 -40.61
N VAL A 51 -3.54 -0.57 -40.02
CA VAL A 51 -3.94 -1.78 -40.75
C VAL A 51 -5.21 -1.55 -41.59
N ALA A 52 -6.23 -0.90 -41.02
CA ALA A 52 -7.49 -0.62 -41.73
C ALA A 52 -7.26 0.24 -42.97
N TYR A 53 -6.43 1.27 -42.84
CA TYR A 53 -6.22 2.29 -43.86
C TYR A 53 -4.89 2.18 -44.62
N ALA A 54 -4.24 1.01 -44.58
CA ALA A 54 -2.93 0.77 -45.19
C ALA A 54 -2.80 1.26 -46.66
N GLU A 55 -3.89 1.17 -47.44
CA GLU A 55 -3.92 1.58 -48.86
C GLU A 55 -3.90 3.10 -49.08
N VAL A 56 -4.37 3.88 -48.10
CA VAL A 56 -4.46 5.35 -48.18
C VAL A 56 -3.41 6.06 -47.31
N MET A 57 -2.50 5.31 -46.66
CA MET A 57 -1.44 5.83 -45.78
C MET A 57 -0.46 6.80 -46.45
N ASN A 58 -0.33 6.71 -47.78
CA ASN A 58 0.54 7.58 -48.57
C ASN A 58 -0.13 8.89 -49.02
N GLN A 59 -1.44 9.05 -48.75
CA GLN A 59 -2.17 10.26 -49.09
C GLN A 59 -2.05 11.31 -47.96
N THR A 60 -2.10 12.59 -48.32
CA THR A 60 -2.19 13.69 -47.35
C THR A 60 -3.56 13.71 -46.69
N LEU A 61 -3.65 14.20 -45.46
CA LEU A 61 -4.89 14.19 -44.67
C LEU A 61 -6.03 14.99 -45.33
N ASP A 62 -5.72 15.99 -46.14
CA ASP A 62 -6.71 16.76 -46.91
C ASP A 62 -7.27 16.02 -48.14
N ARG A 63 -6.71 14.84 -48.45
CA ARG A 63 -7.09 14.00 -49.60
C ARG A 63 -7.74 12.69 -49.18
N VAL A 64 -7.84 12.42 -47.88
CA VAL A 64 -8.56 11.26 -47.36
C VAL A 64 -10.02 11.62 -47.07
N ASP A 65 -10.88 10.62 -46.91
CA ASP A 65 -12.27 10.85 -46.55
C ASP A 65 -12.42 11.50 -45.17
N GLN A 66 -13.53 12.21 -44.96
CA GLN A 66 -13.81 12.93 -43.71
C GLN A 66 -13.88 12.01 -42.48
N THR A 67 -14.24 10.74 -42.67
CA THR A 67 -14.36 9.76 -41.58
C THR A 67 -12.97 9.40 -41.04
N LEU A 68 -12.02 9.10 -41.92
CA LEU A 68 -10.62 8.86 -41.57
C LEU A 68 -9.99 10.10 -40.94
N ALA A 69 -10.24 11.29 -41.50
CA ALA A 69 -9.74 12.53 -40.93
C ALA A 69 -10.23 12.75 -39.48
N ASN A 70 -11.53 12.50 -39.23
CA ASN A 70 -12.10 12.58 -37.89
C ASN A 70 -11.50 11.54 -36.93
N GLN A 71 -11.36 10.29 -37.36
CA GLN A 71 -10.75 9.23 -36.53
C GLN A 71 -9.30 9.53 -36.18
N ILE A 72 -8.50 10.05 -37.12
CA ILE A 72 -7.10 10.45 -36.84
C ILE A 72 -7.08 11.61 -35.83
N ASN A 73 -7.99 12.58 -35.95
CA ASN A 73 -8.11 13.68 -34.98
C ASN A 73 -8.51 13.17 -33.58
N ASP A 74 -9.44 12.21 -33.50
CA ASP A 74 -9.84 11.61 -32.24
C ASP A 74 -8.67 10.87 -31.58
N ILE A 75 -7.91 10.09 -32.35
CA ILE A 75 -6.68 9.42 -31.87
C ILE A 75 -5.67 10.47 -31.39
N LYS A 76 -5.44 11.54 -32.16
CA LYS A 76 -4.54 12.64 -31.76
C LYS A 76 -4.96 13.25 -30.42
N ASN A 77 -6.27 13.45 -30.20
CA ASN A 77 -6.79 13.96 -28.94
C ASN A 77 -6.56 12.98 -27.79
N LEU A 78 -6.72 11.66 -28.00
CA LEU A 78 -6.40 10.65 -26.98
C LEU A 78 -4.91 10.65 -26.61
N VAL A 79 -4.02 10.80 -27.59
CA VAL A 79 -2.57 10.92 -27.33
C VAL A 79 -2.26 12.18 -26.51
N LEU A 80 -2.90 13.31 -26.83
CA LEU A 80 -2.74 14.55 -26.06
C LEU A 80 -3.29 14.42 -24.64
N ASP A 81 -4.44 13.79 -24.46
CA ASP A 81 -5.04 13.54 -23.14
C ASP A 81 -4.14 12.62 -22.29
N LEU A 82 -3.55 11.58 -22.90
CA LEU A 82 -2.59 10.68 -22.27
C LEU A 82 -1.34 11.43 -21.80
N GLU A 83 -0.76 12.27 -22.66
CA GLU A 83 0.46 13.02 -22.34
C GLU A 83 0.25 14.11 -21.29
N GLN A 84 -0.88 14.82 -21.35
CA GLN A 84 -1.15 15.96 -20.48
C GLN A 84 -1.71 15.54 -19.11
N LYS A 85 -2.01 14.25 -18.91
CA LYS A 85 -2.68 13.73 -17.70
C LYS A 85 -3.93 14.57 -17.36
N ASN A 86 -4.64 15.02 -18.40
CA ASN A 86 -5.74 15.97 -18.28
C ASN A 86 -6.95 15.37 -17.55
N LYS A 87 -7.99 16.19 -17.32
CA LYS A 87 -9.24 15.91 -16.54
C LYS A 87 -9.97 14.58 -16.81
N ARG A 88 -9.65 13.84 -17.87
CA ARG A 88 -10.24 12.53 -18.16
C ARG A 88 -9.50 11.45 -17.41
N THR A 89 -10.23 10.51 -16.83
CA THR A 89 -9.60 9.34 -16.22
C THR A 89 -8.91 8.49 -17.28
N MET A 90 -7.79 7.82 -16.94
CA MET A 90 -7.11 6.89 -17.85
C MET A 90 -8.06 5.80 -18.39
N GLN A 91 -9.08 5.44 -17.60
CA GLN A 91 -10.16 4.53 -18.00
C GLN A 91 -11.02 5.09 -19.14
N GLU A 92 -11.33 6.39 -19.15
CA GLU A 92 -12.06 7.04 -20.25
C GLU A 92 -11.25 7.03 -21.55
N ILE A 93 -9.93 7.28 -21.46
CA ILE A 93 -9.03 7.23 -22.62
C ILE A 93 -9.03 5.84 -23.23
N ALA A 94 -8.86 4.80 -22.40
CA ALA A 94 -8.92 3.40 -22.83
C ALA A 94 -10.26 3.04 -23.51
N SER A 95 -11.38 3.48 -22.93
CA SER A 95 -12.72 3.23 -23.48
C SER A 95 -12.92 3.93 -24.83
N GLN A 96 -12.48 5.17 -24.98
CA GLN A 96 -12.61 5.91 -26.24
C GLN A 96 -11.72 5.31 -27.34
N ALA A 97 -10.49 4.90 -27.00
CA ALA A 97 -9.61 4.20 -27.92
C ALA A 97 -10.29 2.94 -28.48
N GLN A 98 -10.94 2.16 -27.62
CA GLN A 98 -11.66 0.96 -28.04
C GLN A 98 -12.89 1.28 -28.92
N THR A 99 -13.61 2.37 -28.64
CA THR A 99 -14.72 2.83 -29.49
C THR A 99 -14.25 3.17 -30.91
N ILE A 100 -13.16 3.93 -31.05
CA ILE A 100 -12.57 4.26 -32.36
C ILE A 100 -12.20 2.98 -33.09
N ALA A 101 -11.50 2.06 -32.41
CA ALA A 101 -11.08 0.79 -32.98
C ALA A 101 -12.24 -0.06 -33.53
N ASN A 102 -13.44 0.05 -32.95
CA ASN A 102 -14.64 -0.66 -33.40
C ASN A 102 -15.30 -0.04 -34.64
N THR A 103 -14.93 1.19 -35.02
CA THR A 103 -15.49 1.91 -36.18
C THR A 103 -14.62 1.82 -37.44
N LEU A 104 -13.48 1.14 -37.35
CA LEU A 104 -12.53 1.05 -38.47
C LEU A 104 -13.03 0.11 -39.57
N PRO A 105 -12.92 0.50 -40.86
CA PRO A 105 -13.37 -0.32 -41.97
C PRO A 105 -12.30 -1.36 -42.32
N PHE A 106 -12.45 -2.58 -41.81
CA PHE A 106 -11.54 -3.66 -42.19
C PHE A 106 -12.07 -4.46 -43.39
N HIS A 107 -11.17 -4.83 -44.30
CA HIS A 107 -11.46 -5.86 -45.32
C HIS A 107 -11.50 -7.26 -44.66
N ASN A 108 -12.37 -8.14 -45.16
CA ASN A 108 -12.68 -9.44 -44.55
C ASN A 108 -11.49 -10.42 -44.51
N ASP A 109 -10.46 -10.22 -45.31
CA ASP A 109 -9.29 -11.12 -45.46
C ASP A 109 -8.05 -10.67 -44.67
N ARG A 110 -8.04 -9.41 -44.19
CA ARG A 110 -6.91 -8.88 -43.41
C ARG A 110 -6.92 -9.42 -41.98
N PRO A 111 -5.78 -9.89 -41.46
CA PRO A 111 -5.67 -10.24 -40.06
C PRO A 111 -6.02 -9.08 -39.14
N GLN A 112 -6.79 -9.36 -38.11
CA GLN A 112 -7.21 -8.38 -37.10
C GLN A 112 -7.10 -8.99 -35.73
N VAL A 113 -6.55 -8.25 -34.76
CA VAL A 113 -6.59 -8.63 -33.34
C VAL A 113 -7.67 -7.79 -32.66
N THR A 114 -8.76 -8.43 -32.23
CA THR A 114 -9.85 -7.74 -31.53
C THR A 114 -9.53 -7.57 -30.06
N SER A 115 -9.12 -8.65 -29.40
CA SER A 115 -8.67 -8.67 -28.01
C SER A 115 -7.68 -9.82 -27.76
N TYR A 116 -6.99 -9.77 -26.63
CA TYR A 116 -6.20 -10.89 -26.14
C TYR A 116 -6.27 -10.94 -24.62
N THR A 117 -5.98 -12.10 -24.05
CA THR A 117 -5.95 -12.34 -22.61
C THR A 117 -4.83 -13.34 -22.30
N PRO A 118 -4.16 -13.25 -21.14
CA PRO A 118 -4.32 -12.21 -20.12
C PRO A 118 -3.54 -10.92 -20.47
N SER A 119 -4.06 -9.77 -20.05
CA SER A 119 -3.32 -8.49 -20.05
C SER A 119 -2.40 -8.39 -18.83
N TYR A 120 -2.82 -9.01 -17.72
CA TYR A 120 -2.06 -9.07 -16.48
C TYR A 120 -2.00 -10.50 -15.93
N ILE A 121 -0.84 -10.86 -15.41
CA ILE A 121 -0.65 -12.10 -14.66
C ILE A 121 -0.17 -11.77 -13.26
N GLN A 122 -0.67 -12.50 -12.28
CA GLN A 122 -0.10 -12.55 -10.94
C GLN A 122 0.58 -13.91 -10.81
N ARG A 123 1.86 -13.95 -10.42
CA ARG A 123 2.57 -15.21 -10.20
C ARG A 123 3.37 -15.13 -8.91
N LEU A 124 3.38 -16.22 -8.16
CA LEU A 124 4.26 -16.36 -7.01
C LEU A 124 5.65 -16.78 -7.48
N PRO A 125 6.72 -16.36 -6.78
CA PRO A 125 8.06 -16.87 -7.05
C PRO A 125 8.06 -18.42 -7.07
N GLY A 126 8.59 -19.01 -8.13
CA GLY A 126 8.65 -20.48 -8.31
C GLY A 126 7.49 -21.10 -9.10
N ASP A 127 6.49 -20.33 -9.53
CA ASP A 127 5.43 -20.83 -10.43
C ASP A 127 5.99 -21.08 -11.84
N SER A 128 6.04 -22.35 -12.26
CA SER A 128 6.55 -22.77 -13.56
C SER A 128 5.45 -23.00 -14.61
N ARG A 129 4.18 -22.74 -14.29
CA ARG A 129 3.07 -22.98 -15.22
C ARG A 129 3.15 -22.05 -16.44
N PRO A 130 2.78 -22.53 -17.64
CA PRO A 130 2.76 -21.68 -18.82
C PRO A 130 1.70 -20.58 -18.69
N ILE A 131 1.92 -19.49 -19.43
CA ILE A 131 0.95 -18.43 -19.67
C ILE A 131 0.12 -18.84 -20.88
N TYR A 132 -1.20 -18.91 -20.71
CA TYR A 132 -2.16 -19.25 -21.75
C TYR A 132 -2.64 -17.98 -22.44
N ILE A 133 -1.99 -17.61 -23.54
CA ILE A 133 -2.31 -16.39 -24.29
C ILE A 133 -3.40 -16.72 -25.31
N ASN A 134 -4.61 -16.23 -25.05
CA ASN A 134 -5.76 -16.36 -25.92
C ASN A 134 -5.95 -15.06 -26.70
N ILE A 135 -5.88 -15.13 -28.03
CA ILE A 135 -6.01 -13.99 -28.92
C ILE A 135 -7.28 -14.18 -29.75
N LYS A 136 -8.18 -13.21 -29.71
CA LYS A 136 -9.39 -13.16 -30.51
C LYS A 136 -9.20 -12.19 -31.67
N GLY A 137 -9.77 -12.52 -32.82
CA GLY A 137 -9.52 -11.75 -34.02
C GLY A 137 -10.23 -12.27 -35.26
N ASN A 138 -9.73 -11.84 -36.40
CA ASN A 138 -9.99 -12.44 -37.71
C ASN A 138 -8.67 -12.90 -38.30
N PHE A 139 -8.56 -14.18 -38.63
CA PHE A 139 -7.32 -14.87 -39.00
C PHE A 139 -7.60 -15.86 -40.14
N GLU A 140 -8.33 -15.41 -41.18
CA GLU A 140 -8.83 -16.23 -42.29
C GLU A 140 -7.84 -17.28 -42.81
N HIS A 141 -6.59 -16.87 -43.07
CA HIS A 141 -5.57 -17.74 -43.64
C HIS A 141 -4.68 -18.45 -42.62
N ALA A 142 -4.87 -18.26 -41.31
CA ALA A 142 -3.90 -18.71 -40.29
C ALA A 142 -3.73 -20.23 -40.21
N ALA A 143 -4.76 -20.99 -40.60
CA ALA A 143 -4.70 -22.45 -40.63
C ALA A 143 -4.03 -23.01 -41.91
N GLU A 144 -3.76 -22.17 -42.91
CA GLU A 144 -3.17 -22.61 -44.16
C GLU A 144 -1.66 -22.89 -44.03
N PRO A 145 -1.12 -23.90 -44.73
CA PRO A 145 0.32 -24.15 -44.77
C PRO A 145 1.11 -22.91 -45.21
N GLY A 146 2.09 -22.52 -44.39
CA GLY A 146 2.93 -21.35 -44.66
C GLY A 146 2.33 -20.00 -44.22
N TYR A 147 1.12 -19.97 -43.65
CA TYR A 147 0.47 -18.76 -43.11
C TYR A 147 0.24 -18.82 -41.60
N GLN A 148 0.87 -19.79 -40.93
CA GLN A 148 0.75 -19.99 -39.49
C GLN A 148 1.29 -18.76 -38.72
N PRO A 149 0.49 -18.20 -37.80
CA PRO A 149 0.93 -17.11 -36.94
C PRO A 149 2.07 -17.54 -36.02
N GLN A 150 2.88 -16.57 -35.61
CA GLN A 150 4.00 -16.77 -34.69
C GLN A 150 4.00 -15.69 -33.62
N LEU A 151 4.16 -16.07 -32.36
CA LEU A 151 4.27 -15.14 -31.25
C LEU A 151 5.71 -15.11 -30.74
N THR A 152 6.33 -13.94 -30.71
CA THR A 152 7.73 -13.79 -30.31
C THR A 152 7.84 -13.01 -29.01
N PHE A 153 8.52 -13.57 -28.00
CA PHE A 153 8.95 -12.87 -26.78
C PHE A 153 10.46 -13.02 -26.61
N HIS A 154 11.19 -11.93 -26.39
CA HIS A 154 12.65 -11.94 -26.18
C HIS A 154 13.42 -12.78 -27.22
N LYS A 155 13.02 -12.69 -28.51
CA LYS A 155 13.55 -13.46 -29.66
C LYS A 155 13.22 -14.97 -29.67
N GLN A 156 12.48 -15.49 -28.69
CA GLN A 156 11.93 -16.84 -28.73
C GLN A 156 10.58 -16.82 -29.42
N THR A 157 10.41 -17.69 -30.42
CA THR A 157 9.18 -17.78 -31.21
C THR A 157 8.36 -18.99 -30.78
N PHE A 158 7.07 -18.76 -30.61
CA PHE A 158 6.07 -19.75 -30.20
C PHE A 158 5.10 -19.98 -31.34
N SER A 159 4.79 -21.25 -31.59
CA SER A 159 3.71 -21.65 -32.48
C SER A 159 2.40 -21.75 -31.70
N PRO A 160 1.26 -21.41 -32.30
CA PRO A 160 -0.03 -21.55 -31.65
C PRO A 160 -0.39 -23.03 -31.43
N CYS A 161 -0.93 -23.34 -30.26
CA CYS A 161 -1.50 -24.65 -29.93
C CYS A 161 -2.91 -24.82 -30.52
N ILE A 162 -3.65 -23.72 -30.69
CA ILE A 162 -4.95 -23.69 -31.35
C ILE A 162 -4.94 -22.59 -32.40
N VAL A 163 -5.39 -22.93 -33.61
CA VAL A 163 -5.54 -21.99 -34.73
C VAL A 163 -6.93 -22.16 -35.33
N THR A 164 -7.71 -21.09 -35.29
CA THR A 164 -8.98 -20.98 -36.02
C THR A 164 -9.03 -19.62 -36.73
N GLY A 165 -10.00 -19.44 -37.63
CA GLY A 165 -10.22 -18.15 -38.28
C GLY A 165 -10.56 -17.01 -37.31
N GLN A 166 -10.86 -17.29 -36.03
CA GLN A 166 -11.26 -16.27 -35.05
C GLN A 166 -10.46 -16.28 -33.74
N LYS A 167 -9.65 -17.32 -33.51
CA LYS A 167 -8.94 -17.54 -32.25
C LYS A 167 -7.55 -18.11 -32.50
N LEU A 168 -6.57 -17.56 -31.80
CA LEU A 168 -5.25 -18.16 -31.62
C LEU A 168 -5.04 -18.43 -30.13
N GLU A 169 -4.39 -19.55 -29.80
CA GLU A 169 -3.96 -19.84 -28.42
C GLU A 169 -2.49 -20.22 -28.40
N PHE A 170 -1.71 -19.60 -27.51
CA PHE A 170 -0.30 -19.89 -27.30
C PHE A 170 -0.07 -20.30 -25.85
N HIS A 171 0.74 -21.35 -25.65
CA HIS A 171 1.20 -21.76 -24.32
C HIS A 171 2.67 -21.35 -24.21
N VAL A 172 2.92 -20.28 -23.47
CA VAL A 172 4.27 -19.69 -23.38
C VAL A 172 4.84 -19.94 -21.98
N PRO A 173 6.03 -20.53 -21.83
CA PRO A 173 6.66 -20.70 -20.52
C PRO A 173 6.83 -19.35 -19.81
N PHE A 174 6.41 -19.28 -18.55
CA PHE A 174 6.48 -18.04 -17.77
C PHE A 174 7.90 -17.45 -17.74
N ASN A 175 8.91 -18.28 -17.48
CA ASN A 175 10.31 -17.86 -17.41
C ASN A 175 10.88 -17.38 -18.76
N THR A 176 10.25 -17.73 -19.90
CA THR A 176 10.63 -17.11 -21.17
C THR A 176 10.10 -15.69 -21.24
N VAL A 177 8.84 -15.46 -20.86
CA VAL A 177 8.25 -14.11 -20.94
C VAL A 177 8.87 -13.21 -19.88
N PHE A 178 8.96 -13.67 -18.63
CA PHE A 178 9.49 -12.95 -17.48
C PHE A 178 10.71 -13.68 -16.90
N PRO A 179 11.91 -13.56 -17.50
CA PRO A 179 13.11 -14.25 -17.03
C PRO A 179 13.57 -13.75 -15.65
N THR A 180 13.29 -12.49 -15.32
CA THR A 180 13.58 -11.88 -14.03
C THR A 180 12.32 -11.17 -13.54
N LEU A 181 11.65 -11.74 -12.54
CA LEU A 181 10.55 -11.07 -11.85
C LEU A 181 11.01 -10.64 -10.46
N ALA A 182 11.14 -9.34 -10.24
CA ALA A 182 11.33 -8.84 -8.88
C ALA A 182 9.98 -8.92 -8.13
N SER A 183 10.00 -9.47 -6.92
CA SER A 183 8.81 -9.82 -6.13
C SER A 183 7.91 -8.64 -5.75
N HIS A 184 8.40 -7.41 -5.90
CA HIS A 184 7.74 -6.19 -5.44
C HIS A 184 7.57 -5.12 -6.52
N THR A 185 7.92 -5.42 -7.78
CA THR A 185 7.84 -4.43 -8.86
C THR A 185 6.87 -4.90 -9.92
N PHE A 186 6.00 -3.99 -10.34
CA PHE A 186 5.28 -4.18 -11.59
C PHE A 186 6.27 -4.30 -12.74
N THR A 187 6.13 -5.35 -13.56
CA THR A 187 6.97 -5.58 -14.74
C THR A 187 6.06 -5.80 -15.93
N TYR A 188 6.48 -5.43 -17.13
CA TYR A 188 5.77 -5.85 -18.34
C TYR A 188 6.74 -6.32 -19.41
N VAL A 189 6.19 -7.08 -20.33
CA VAL A 189 6.90 -7.62 -21.48
C VAL A 189 6.03 -7.43 -22.71
N GLU A 190 6.66 -7.01 -23.80
CA GLU A 190 6.03 -6.89 -25.10
C GLU A 190 6.39 -8.11 -25.96
N GLY A 191 5.38 -8.67 -26.61
CA GLY A 191 5.51 -9.74 -27.59
C GLY A 191 5.01 -9.31 -28.95
N GLU A 192 5.60 -9.86 -30.00
CA GLU A 192 5.21 -9.58 -31.38
C GLU A 192 4.44 -10.77 -31.94
N LEU A 193 3.17 -10.56 -32.23
CA LEU A 193 2.34 -11.50 -32.97
C LEU A 193 2.48 -11.22 -34.47
N ASN A 194 3.18 -12.10 -35.14
CA ASN A 194 3.43 -12.07 -36.57
C ASN A 194 2.40 -12.94 -37.30
N ILE A 195 1.56 -12.32 -38.12
CA ILE A 195 0.50 -13.02 -38.86
C ILE A 195 0.74 -12.85 -40.37
N PRO A 196 1.23 -13.89 -41.05
CA PRO A 196 1.30 -13.89 -42.50
C PRO A 196 -0.12 -14.00 -43.09
N TRP A 197 -0.37 -13.28 -44.19
CA TRP A 197 -1.64 -13.33 -44.91
C TRP A 197 -1.45 -13.11 -46.42
N LYS A 198 -2.49 -13.42 -47.18
CA LYS A 198 -2.53 -13.29 -48.64
C LYS A 198 -3.14 -11.95 -49.02
N THR A 199 -2.39 -11.13 -49.75
CA THR A 199 -2.95 -9.97 -50.43
C THR A 199 -2.91 -10.18 -51.93
N THR A 200 -3.77 -9.47 -52.66
CA THR A 200 -3.78 -9.49 -54.12
C THR A 200 -3.43 -8.10 -54.63
N TRP A 201 -2.19 -7.91 -55.09
CA TRP A 201 -1.77 -6.68 -55.78
C TRP A 201 -1.56 -6.99 -57.26
N LEU A 202 -2.18 -6.21 -58.16
CA LEU A 202 -2.15 -6.44 -59.61
C LEU A 202 -2.53 -7.89 -60.00
N LYS A 203 -3.52 -8.49 -59.32
CA LYS A 203 -3.98 -9.89 -59.51
C LYS A 203 -2.94 -10.99 -59.22
N MET A 204 -1.76 -10.64 -58.66
CA MET A 204 -0.76 -11.62 -58.22
C MET A 204 -0.86 -11.81 -56.70
N PRO A 205 -0.97 -13.05 -56.20
CA PRO A 205 -0.99 -13.31 -54.78
C PRO A 205 0.38 -12.99 -54.19
N GLN A 206 0.40 -12.13 -53.18
CA GLN A 206 1.60 -11.81 -52.40
C GLN A 206 1.40 -12.22 -50.95
N LYS A 207 2.47 -12.76 -50.35
CA LYS A 207 2.51 -13.03 -48.91
C LYS A 207 3.02 -11.79 -48.21
N VAL A 208 2.18 -11.22 -47.35
CA VAL A 208 2.51 -10.07 -46.51
C VAL A 208 2.35 -10.49 -45.05
N GLN A 209 2.99 -9.78 -44.13
CA GLN A 209 2.97 -10.07 -42.71
C GLN A 209 2.49 -8.84 -41.95
N ASN A 210 1.47 -9.02 -41.10
CA ASN A 210 1.07 -8.01 -40.13
C ASN A 210 1.73 -8.35 -38.79
N VAL A 211 2.16 -7.32 -38.06
CA VAL A 211 2.75 -7.44 -36.73
C VAL A 211 1.83 -6.73 -35.75
N PHE A 212 1.39 -7.43 -34.71
CA PHE A 212 0.62 -6.87 -33.60
C PHE A 212 1.43 -6.99 -32.32
N ARG A 213 1.50 -5.93 -31.53
CA ARG A 213 2.22 -5.94 -30.26
C ARG A 213 1.28 -6.30 -29.12
N LEU A 214 1.61 -7.37 -28.41
CA LEU A 214 0.88 -7.82 -27.23
C LEU A 214 1.68 -7.41 -25.99
N THR A 215 1.05 -6.72 -25.05
CA THR A 215 1.69 -6.41 -23.77
C THR A 215 1.11 -7.29 -22.69
N ILE A 216 1.97 -7.93 -21.92
CA ILE A 216 1.58 -8.66 -20.73
C ILE A 216 2.27 -8.01 -19.54
N GLY A 217 1.49 -7.58 -18.56
CA GLY A 217 1.97 -7.11 -17.26
C GLY A 217 2.07 -8.28 -16.28
N ALA A 218 3.12 -8.30 -15.48
CA ALA A 218 3.25 -9.14 -14.30
C ALA A 218 3.11 -8.27 -13.05
N LEU A 219 2.06 -8.54 -12.29
CA LEU A 219 1.76 -7.86 -11.04
C LEU A 219 2.59 -8.47 -9.90
N PRO A 220 3.09 -7.64 -8.98
CA PRO A 220 3.66 -8.13 -7.73
C PRO A 220 2.59 -8.82 -6.89
N THR A 221 2.99 -9.50 -5.82
CA THR A 221 2.06 -10.26 -4.98
C THR A 221 1.10 -9.38 -4.18
N SER A 222 1.44 -8.10 -3.99
CA SER A 222 0.70 -7.08 -3.24
C SER A 222 0.67 -5.77 -4.05
N PRO A 223 -0.37 -4.92 -3.91
CA PRO A 223 -0.43 -3.56 -4.49
C PRO A 223 0.66 -2.58 -4.00
N GLY A 224 1.50 -3.01 -3.07
CA GLY A 224 2.53 -2.18 -2.48
C GLY A 224 2.86 -2.61 -1.06
N THR A 225 3.39 -1.67 -0.28
CA THR A 225 3.60 -1.85 1.16
C THR A 225 2.46 -1.21 1.92
N ILE A 226 1.70 -2.03 2.64
CA ILE A 226 0.61 -1.57 3.48
C ILE A 226 1.08 -1.65 4.94
N THR A 227 1.02 -0.52 5.63
CA THR A 227 1.36 -0.40 7.05
C THR A 227 0.14 0.06 7.81
N LEU A 228 -0.09 -0.54 8.97
CA LEU A 228 -1.15 -0.17 9.90
C LEU A 228 -0.51 0.32 11.20
N ASP A 229 -0.66 1.60 11.46
CA ASP A 229 -0.36 2.22 12.75
C ASP A 229 -1.64 2.25 13.57
N TYR A 230 -1.58 1.84 14.85
CA TYR A 230 -2.74 1.84 15.73
C TYR A 230 -2.33 2.02 17.20
N THR A 231 -3.25 2.54 18.00
CA THR A 231 -3.03 2.79 19.43
C THR A 231 -3.89 1.85 20.27
N LEU A 232 -3.27 1.13 21.20
CA LEU A 232 -3.96 0.31 22.19
C LEU A 232 -3.89 0.96 23.58
N ASP A 233 -4.98 0.88 24.31
CA ASP A 233 -5.01 1.31 25.72
C ASP A 233 -4.48 0.15 26.57
N VAL A 234 -3.30 0.33 27.16
CA VAL A 234 -2.67 -0.69 28.01
C VAL A 234 -2.63 -0.22 29.47
N SER A 235 -2.93 -1.14 30.39
CA SER A 235 -2.80 -0.86 31.82
C SER A 235 -1.34 -0.95 32.23
N LYS A 236 -0.75 0.16 32.68
CA LYS A 236 0.63 0.22 33.20
C LYS A 236 0.62 0.59 34.68
N LYS A 237 1.44 -0.13 35.44
CA LYS A 237 1.75 0.22 36.83
C LYS A 237 2.78 1.35 36.80
N ILE A 238 2.43 2.51 37.36
CA ILE A 238 3.33 3.64 37.55
C ILE A 238 3.73 3.67 39.02
N GLU A 239 5.02 3.83 39.30
CA GLU A 239 5.57 3.86 40.65
C GLU A 239 6.27 5.20 40.92
N LYS A 240 6.16 5.70 42.15
CA LYS A 240 6.92 6.87 42.63
C LYS A 240 7.23 6.71 44.12
N ILE A 241 8.28 7.40 44.58
CA ILE A 241 8.66 7.41 45.99
C ILE A 241 7.97 8.60 46.68
N LYS A 242 7.30 8.35 47.80
CA LYS A 242 6.87 9.36 48.76
C LYS A 242 7.85 9.40 49.93
N SER A 243 8.17 10.59 50.42
CA SER A 243 8.93 10.76 51.68
C SER A 243 8.29 11.86 52.50
N GLN A 244 8.28 11.70 53.82
CA GLN A 244 7.79 12.67 54.79
C GLN A 244 8.65 12.63 56.05
N ILE A 245 8.88 13.80 56.64
CA ILE A 245 9.57 13.95 57.92
C ILE A 245 8.54 14.35 58.98
N ASP A 246 8.45 13.55 60.04
CA ASP A 246 7.62 13.80 61.20
C ASP A 246 8.49 14.14 62.42
N PHE A 247 7.96 14.91 63.36
CA PHE A 247 8.66 15.30 64.59
C PHE A 247 7.94 14.74 65.82
N LEU A 248 8.69 14.04 66.68
CA LEU A 248 8.21 13.57 67.98
C LEU A 248 9.04 14.20 69.09
N SER A 249 8.39 14.77 70.10
CA SER A 249 9.10 15.40 71.21
C SER A 249 8.35 15.25 72.53
N SER A 250 9.13 15.06 73.59
CA SER A 250 8.73 15.14 74.99
C SER A 250 9.34 16.35 75.69
N CYS A 251 9.87 17.31 74.92
CA CYS A 251 10.40 18.58 75.43
C CYS A 251 9.27 19.50 75.92
N SER A 252 9.66 20.56 76.63
CA SER A 252 8.71 21.51 77.26
C SER A 252 7.83 22.25 76.24
N ASP A 253 8.38 22.58 75.08
CA ASP A 253 7.68 23.18 73.94
C ASP A 253 6.68 22.23 73.25
N ALA A 254 6.82 20.92 73.45
CA ALA A 254 5.93 19.89 72.94
C ALA A 254 4.96 19.34 74.01
N GLY A 255 4.75 20.09 75.11
CA GLY A 255 3.81 19.76 76.17
C GLY A 255 4.40 18.97 77.34
N ASN A 256 5.69 18.63 77.31
CA ASN A 256 6.41 17.97 78.41
C ASN A 256 5.78 16.63 78.87
N GLU A 257 5.37 15.80 77.91
CA GLU A 257 4.76 14.50 78.16
C GLU A 257 5.57 13.36 77.53
N ASP A 258 5.66 12.24 78.24
CA ASP A 258 6.17 10.98 77.67
C ASP A 258 5.27 10.58 76.48
N LYS A 259 5.86 10.34 75.32
CA LYS A 259 5.16 9.77 74.17
C LYS A 259 5.64 8.33 74.00
N LYS A 260 5.03 7.40 74.75
CA LYS A 260 5.36 5.96 74.70
C LYS A 260 4.56 5.27 73.62
N ASP A 261 5.25 4.46 72.82
CA ASP A 261 4.67 3.69 71.70
C ASP A 261 3.79 4.52 70.76
N TYR A 262 4.15 5.80 70.57
CA TYR A 262 3.39 6.73 69.74
C TYR A 262 3.41 6.27 68.29
N GLN A 263 2.23 6.28 67.65
CA GLN A 263 2.07 5.80 66.28
C GLN A 263 1.85 6.95 65.29
N PHE A 264 2.66 6.97 64.24
CA PHE A 264 2.45 7.77 63.04
C PHE A 264 1.77 6.89 61.99
N THR A 265 0.81 7.46 61.27
CA THR A 265 0.20 6.79 60.11
C THR A 265 0.37 7.70 58.90
N LEU A 266 1.05 7.19 57.89
CA LEU A 266 1.17 7.85 56.59
C LEU A 266 0.34 7.10 55.57
N TYR A 267 -0.31 7.85 54.68
CA TYR A 267 -1.10 7.31 53.59
C TYR A 267 -0.41 7.56 52.26
N ALA A 268 -0.67 6.69 51.28
CA ALA A 268 -0.41 7.01 49.88
C ALA A 268 -1.14 8.30 49.45
N ASP A 269 -0.72 8.87 48.32
CA ASP A 269 -1.46 9.98 47.71
C ASP A 269 -2.82 9.48 47.19
N THR A 270 -3.80 10.38 47.04
CA THR A 270 -5.12 10.03 46.53
C THR A 270 -5.03 9.29 45.18
N GLY A 271 -5.57 8.07 45.12
CA GLY A 271 -5.55 7.20 43.93
C GLY A 271 -4.25 6.39 43.75
N TRP A 272 -3.37 6.37 44.75
CA TRP A 272 -2.17 5.55 44.81
C TRP A 272 -2.27 4.56 45.96
N ASN A 273 -1.54 3.45 45.84
CA ASN A 273 -1.44 2.39 46.82
C ASN A 273 0.00 2.31 47.33
N ILE A 274 0.20 1.98 48.60
CA ILE A 274 1.57 1.74 49.11
C ILE A 274 2.03 0.37 48.64
N GLU A 275 3.24 0.27 48.10
CA GLU A 275 3.84 -1.01 47.74
C GLU A 275 4.37 -1.71 49.00
N PRO A 276 3.80 -2.86 49.41
CA PRO A 276 4.23 -3.55 50.61
C PRO A 276 5.71 -3.97 50.55
N GLY A 277 6.41 -3.84 51.67
CA GLY A 277 7.84 -4.13 51.80
C GLY A 277 8.77 -3.03 51.28
N THR A 278 8.24 -1.92 50.76
CA THR A 278 9.06 -0.80 50.27
C THR A 278 9.26 0.31 51.30
N THR A 279 8.56 0.25 52.44
CA THR A 279 8.63 1.29 53.46
C THR A 279 9.97 1.25 54.21
N LYS A 280 10.66 2.39 54.23
CA LYS A 280 11.90 2.63 54.96
C LYS A 280 11.67 3.73 55.98
N VAL A 281 12.08 3.49 57.21
CA VAL A 281 11.96 4.44 58.31
C VAL A 281 13.33 4.62 58.95
N ARG A 282 13.70 5.88 59.21
CA ARG A 282 14.96 6.20 59.91
C ARG A 282 14.82 7.43 60.80
N GLU A 283 15.59 7.45 61.88
CA GLU A 283 15.85 8.68 62.63
C GLU A 283 16.81 9.56 61.81
N VAL A 284 16.40 10.79 61.52
CA VAL A 284 17.24 11.79 60.84
C VAL A 284 18.09 12.52 61.89
N ARG A 285 17.45 12.92 62.99
CA ARG A 285 18.04 13.65 64.12
C ARG A 285 17.30 13.29 65.40
N GLY A 286 17.96 13.45 66.56
CA GLY A 286 17.30 13.32 67.84
C GLY A 286 18.25 13.51 69.02
N ALA A 287 17.69 13.85 70.18
CA ALA A 287 18.40 13.95 71.46
C ALA A 287 17.57 13.33 72.60
N GLY A 288 18.16 13.28 73.80
CA GLY A 288 17.52 12.74 75.00
C GLY A 288 17.15 11.24 74.92
N ARG A 289 16.34 10.78 75.88
CA ARG A 289 15.93 9.37 75.99
C ARG A 289 14.81 9.05 74.99
N ARG A 290 15.11 8.14 74.06
CA ARG A 290 14.20 7.78 72.96
C ARG A 290 14.44 6.35 72.45
N SER A 291 13.48 5.80 71.72
CA SER A 291 13.61 4.52 71.01
C SER A 291 12.75 4.48 69.75
N GLY A 292 13.14 3.67 68.77
CA GLY A 292 12.58 3.70 67.42
C GLY A 292 13.34 4.67 66.51
N PRO A 293 12.76 5.05 65.37
CA PRO A 293 11.45 4.62 64.86
C PRO A 293 11.47 3.17 64.34
N TYR A 294 10.32 2.47 64.45
CA TYR A 294 10.12 1.11 63.94
C TYR A 294 8.90 1.06 63.01
N LEU A 295 9.03 0.38 61.87
CA LEU A 295 7.88 0.06 61.03
C LEU A 295 7.02 -1.01 61.72
N VAL A 296 5.74 -0.72 61.93
CA VAL A 296 4.75 -1.65 62.50
C VAL A 296 4.01 -2.39 61.39
N SER A 297 3.60 -1.68 60.34
CA SER A 297 2.88 -2.22 59.19
C SER A 297 3.02 -1.28 57.99
N ASP A 298 3.02 -1.82 56.78
CA ASP A 298 2.89 -1.09 55.51
C ASP A 298 1.80 -1.71 54.60
N GLN A 299 0.78 -2.28 55.23
CA GLN A 299 -0.39 -2.89 54.58
C GLN A 299 -1.60 -1.93 54.57
N ASP A 300 -2.62 -2.25 53.79
CA ASP A 300 -3.88 -1.48 53.68
C ASP A 300 -3.66 -0.01 53.26
N ASP A 301 -2.70 0.24 52.36
CA ASP A 301 -2.34 1.58 51.85
C ASP A 301 -1.94 2.60 52.93
N ARG A 302 -1.42 2.10 54.05
CA ARG A 302 -0.89 2.92 55.14
C ARG A 302 0.41 2.37 55.72
N ALA A 303 1.34 3.26 56.01
CA ALA A 303 2.54 2.97 56.76
C ALA A 303 2.35 3.40 58.21
N VAL A 304 2.40 2.45 59.15
CA VAL A 304 2.28 2.67 60.59
C VAL A 304 3.66 2.58 61.22
N ILE A 305 4.12 3.67 61.85
CA ILE A 305 5.44 3.77 62.48
C ILE A 305 5.26 3.96 63.96
N ARG A 306 6.08 3.29 64.77
CA ARG A 306 6.11 3.43 66.23
C ARG A 306 7.41 4.05 66.69
N ALA A 307 7.32 5.06 67.55
CA ALA A 307 8.47 5.66 68.20
C ALA A 307 8.16 6.02 69.66
N THR A 308 9.20 6.23 70.45
CA THR A 308 9.06 6.66 71.85
C THR A 308 10.02 7.78 72.19
N THR A 309 9.52 8.81 72.87
CA THR A 309 10.31 9.86 73.53
C THR A 309 9.90 9.93 75.01
N ILE A 310 10.88 10.13 75.88
CA ILE A 310 10.67 10.19 77.33
C ILE A 310 11.08 11.58 77.83
N LYS A 311 10.21 12.21 78.62
CA LYS A 311 10.50 13.49 79.25
C LYS A 311 11.55 13.32 80.35
N ASN A 312 12.43 14.28 80.49
CA ASN A 312 13.28 14.32 81.68
C ASN A 312 12.49 14.96 82.83
N THR A 313 12.31 14.23 83.93
CA THR A 313 11.55 14.70 85.11
C THR A 313 12.42 15.40 86.15
N VAL A 314 13.75 15.38 86.00
CA VAL A 314 14.68 15.92 86.99
C VAL A 314 15.77 16.72 86.28
N ASP A 315 15.81 18.03 86.52
CA ASP A 315 16.78 18.99 85.96
C ASP A 315 18.20 18.85 86.55
N ILE A 316 18.51 17.70 87.14
CA ILE A 316 19.79 17.44 87.79
C ILE A 316 20.72 16.81 86.75
N GLY A 317 21.57 17.64 86.15
CA GLY A 317 22.71 17.21 85.33
C GLY A 317 22.56 17.39 83.82
N GLY A 318 21.71 18.30 83.34
CA GLY A 318 21.68 18.68 81.92
C GLY A 318 21.20 17.61 80.94
N LYS A 319 20.42 16.62 81.42
CA LYS A 319 19.81 15.62 80.56
C LYS A 319 18.62 16.23 79.81
N GLU A 320 18.69 16.29 78.50
CA GLU A 320 17.62 16.79 77.65
C GLU A 320 16.45 15.78 77.57
N SER A 321 15.21 16.28 77.48
CA SER A 321 14.04 15.46 77.14
C SER A 321 14.21 14.82 75.76
N GLY A 322 13.61 13.63 75.57
CA GLY A 322 13.68 12.93 74.30
C GLY A 322 12.97 13.69 73.18
N TRP A 323 13.62 13.79 72.02
CA TRP A 323 12.99 14.20 70.77
C TRP A 323 13.65 13.50 69.57
N MET A 324 12.92 13.38 68.46
CA MET A 324 13.44 12.87 67.19
C MET A 324 12.70 13.43 65.98
N GLU A 325 13.44 13.61 64.89
CA GLU A 325 12.94 13.75 63.52
C GLU A 325 12.97 12.38 62.84
N ILE A 326 11.81 11.93 62.37
CA ILE A 326 11.61 10.61 61.76
C ILE A 326 11.36 10.83 60.27
N GLU A 327 12.21 10.29 59.41
CA GLU A 327 11.92 10.23 57.98
C GLU A 327 11.33 8.86 57.63
N THR A 328 10.16 8.90 57.01
CA THR A 328 9.50 7.73 56.42
C THR A 328 9.44 7.91 54.91
N SER A 329 9.89 6.91 54.16
CA SER A 329 9.74 6.86 52.71
C SER A 329 9.19 5.51 52.24
N PHE A 330 8.38 5.49 51.19
CA PHE A 330 7.85 4.27 50.60
C PHE A 330 7.59 4.45 49.11
N THR A 331 7.63 3.36 48.36
CA THR A 331 7.15 3.35 46.98
C THR A 331 5.63 3.27 47.02
N GLN A 332 4.97 4.11 46.22
CA GLN A 332 3.55 4.03 45.97
C GLN A 332 3.31 3.80 44.48
N SER A 333 2.25 3.07 44.13
CA SER A 333 1.90 2.78 42.74
C SER A 333 0.44 3.06 42.42
N LYS A 334 0.16 3.26 41.13
CA LYS A 334 -1.20 3.26 40.59
C LYS A 334 -1.23 2.57 39.24
N ILE A 335 -2.37 1.99 38.89
CA ILE A 335 -2.62 1.49 37.53
C ILE A 335 -3.16 2.66 36.72
N GLU A 336 -2.49 2.99 35.63
CA GLU A 336 -2.93 4.00 34.68
C GLU A 336 -3.13 3.36 33.29
N ILE A 337 -4.19 3.78 32.60
CA ILE A 337 -4.42 3.37 31.22
C ILE A 337 -3.61 4.32 30.34
N VAL A 338 -2.59 3.78 29.69
CA VAL A 338 -1.67 4.54 28.83
C VAL A 338 -1.88 4.12 27.37
N PRO A 339 -2.05 5.07 26.43
CA PRO A 339 -2.07 4.74 25.02
C PRO A 339 -0.69 4.30 24.55
N GLU A 340 -0.59 3.11 23.95
CA GLU A 340 0.63 2.57 23.38
C GLU A 340 0.51 2.47 21.84
N PRO A 341 1.38 3.14 21.08
CA PRO A 341 1.37 3.06 19.63
C PRO A 341 2.02 1.75 19.15
N HIS A 342 1.43 1.16 18.12
CA HIS A 342 1.92 -0.04 17.44
C HIS A 342 1.94 0.19 15.94
N THR A 343 2.89 -0.42 15.26
CA THR A 343 3.00 -0.41 13.80
C THR A 343 3.12 -1.84 13.30
N LYS A 344 2.31 -2.20 12.31
CA LYS A 344 2.31 -3.53 11.69
C LYS A 344 2.30 -3.43 10.18
N ARG A 345 3.26 -4.08 9.53
CA ARG A 345 3.21 -4.32 8.07
C ARG A 345 2.18 -5.40 7.76
N LEU A 346 1.36 -5.16 6.74
CA LEU A 346 0.32 -6.06 6.28
C LEU A 346 0.69 -6.65 4.93
N ASP A 347 0.88 -7.97 4.90
CA ASP A 347 1.05 -8.71 3.66
C ASP A 347 -0.35 -9.09 3.13
N LEU A 348 -0.99 -8.16 2.41
CA LEU A 348 -2.27 -8.39 1.75
C LEU A 348 -2.05 -8.68 0.27
N LYS A 349 -2.68 -9.75 -0.23
CA LYS A 349 -2.63 -10.10 -1.66
C LYS A 349 -3.74 -9.39 -2.43
N TRP A 350 -3.59 -9.33 -3.76
CA TRP A 350 -4.68 -8.91 -4.65
C TRP A 350 -5.98 -9.69 -4.37
N GLY A 351 -7.11 -8.99 -4.27
CA GLY A 351 -8.41 -9.58 -3.94
C GLY A 351 -8.64 -9.86 -2.45
N GLU A 352 -7.62 -9.76 -1.59
CA GLU A 352 -7.77 -10.06 -0.17
C GLU A 352 -8.57 -8.98 0.57
N LYS A 353 -9.48 -9.41 1.44
CA LYS A 353 -10.17 -8.57 2.43
C LYS A 353 -9.70 -8.96 3.84
N ARG A 354 -9.20 -7.99 4.62
CA ARG A 354 -8.81 -8.21 6.01
C ARG A 354 -9.50 -7.22 6.94
N ILE A 355 -10.10 -7.72 8.02
CA ILE A 355 -10.88 -6.94 8.99
C ILE A 355 -10.01 -6.64 10.23
N PHE A 356 -10.11 -5.43 10.75
CA PHE A 356 -9.43 -4.94 11.94
C PHE A 356 -10.42 -4.29 12.90
N ASN A 357 -10.33 -4.65 14.18
CA ASN A 357 -11.23 -4.15 15.23
C ASN A 357 -10.57 -3.04 16.05
N TYR A 358 -10.10 -1.98 15.37
CA TYR A 358 -9.58 -0.79 16.03
C TYR A 358 -10.60 0.35 15.91
N PRO A 359 -10.93 1.05 17.01
CA PRO A 359 -11.90 2.14 16.98
C PRO A 359 -11.42 3.29 16.10
N LEU A 360 -12.38 4.00 15.47
CA LEU A 360 -12.09 5.17 14.63
C LEU A 360 -11.25 6.21 15.39
N GLY A 361 -10.28 6.81 14.68
CA GLY A 361 -9.36 7.79 15.25
C GLY A 361 -8.20 7.21 16.05
N LYS A 362 -8.14 5.89 16.27
CA LYS A 362 -6.99 5.20 16.90
C LYS A 362 -6.14 4.39 15.92
N TRP A 363 -6.31 4.62 14.62
CA TRP A 363 -5.53 3.92 13.60
C TRP A 363 -5.28 4.79 12.37
N LYS A 364 -4.23 4.45 11.64
CA LYS A 364 -3.87 5.00 10.34
C LYS A 364 -3.36 3.87 9.46
N VAL A 365 -3.91 3.75 8.26
CA VAL A 365 -3.36 2.87 7.23
C VAL A 365 -2.52 3.73 6.30
N THR A 366 -1.29 3.30 6.02
CA THR A 366 -0.42 3.90 5.01
C THR A 366 -0.20 2.88 3.89
N LEU A 367 -0.51 3.25 2.66
CA LEU A 367 -0.14 2.52 1.46
C LEU A 367 1.00 3.26 0.78
N VAL A 368 2.13 2.59 0.61
CA VAL A 368 3.12 2.96 -0.42
C VAL A 368 2.83 2.07 -1.61
N ASP A 369 2.20 2.61 -2.63
CA ASP A 369 1.74 1.84 -3.79
C ASP A 369 2.89 1.47 -4.76
N LEU A 370 2.54 0.84 -5.88
CA LEU A 370 3.49 0.45 -6.93
C LEU A 370 4.17 1.64 -7.62
N GLU A 371 3.59 2.84 -7.47
CA GLU A 371 4.07 4.10 -8.02
C GLU A 371 4.94 4.85 -7.00
N ASN A 372 5.23 4.20 -5.86
CA ASN A 372 5.91 4.76 -4.69
C ASN A 372 5.19 6.00 -4.12
N LYS A 373 3.90 6.16 -4.43
CA LYS A 373 3.04 7.20 -3.87
C LYS A 373 2.58 6.76 -2.50
N THR A 374 2.72 7.66 -1.53
CA THR A 374 2.23 7.44 -0.18
C THR A 374 0.80 7.97 -0.05
N LEU A 375 -0.11 7.08 0.32
CA LEU A 375 -1.50 7.40 0.62
C LEU A 375 -1.77 7.05 2.08
N GLU A 376 -2.40 7.96 2.81
CA GLU A 376 -2.78 7.76 4.21
C GLU A 376 -4.30 7.75 4.37
N PHE A 377 -4.78 6.82 5.18
CA PHE A 377 -6.20 6.63 5.44
C PHE A 377 -6.43 6.58 6.95
N GLN A 378 -7.30 7.47 7.44
CA GLN A 378 -7.69 7.56 8.85
C GLN A 378 -9.20 7.27 9.04
N GLY A 379 -9.86 6.81 7.99
CA GLY A 379 -11.29 6.52 7.96
C GLY A 379 -11.67 5.74 6.69
N PRO A 380 -12.97 5.46 6.50
CA PRO A 380 -13.46 4.81 5.30
C PRO A 380 -13.14 5.63 4.05
N ASP A 381 -12.61 4.98 3.03
CA ASP A 381 -12.20 5.58 1.78
C ASP A 381 -12.24 4.53 0.67
N ILE A 382 -13.02 4.78 -0.37
CA ILE A 382 -13.21 3.86 -1.50
C ILE A 382 -12.70 4.42 -2.82
N SER A 383 -12.10 5.61 -2.81
CA SER A 383 -11.82 6.39 -4.02
C SER A 383 -10.40 6.93 -4.12
N SER A 384 -9.71 7.16 -3.00
CA SER A 384 -8.38 7.77 -3.03
C SER A 384 -7.29 6.85 -3.57
N SER A 385 -7.52 5.53 -3.54
CA SER A 385 -6.65 4.54 -4.16
C SER A 385 -7.44 3.65 -5.12
N PRO A 386 -6.92 3.37 -6.33
CA PRO A 386 -7.47 2.32 -7.18
C PRO A 386 -7.13 0.91 -6.68
N TYR A 387 -6.16 0.78 -5.78
CA TYR A 387 -5.57 -0.50 -5.37
C TYR A 387 -6.13 -1.03 -4.04
N ILE A 388 -6.52 -0.15 -3.12
CA ILE A 388 -7.14 -0.54 -1.86
C ILE A 388 -8.38 0.29 -1.56
N LYS A 389 -9.33 -0.33 -0.85
CA LYS A 389 -10.52 0.32 -0.31
C LYS A 389 -10.57 0.09 1.20
N ILE A 390 -10.78 1.15 1.95
CA ILE A 390 -10.98 1.12 3.39
C ILE A 390 -12.49 1.20 3.65
N LEU A 391 -13.06 0.10 4.13
CA LEU A 391 -14.49 -0.03 4.38
C LEU A 391 -14.76 0.02 5.88
N ARG A 392 -15.86 0.64 6.29
CA ARG A 392 -16.32 0.55 7.67
C ARG A 392 -16.91 -0.85 7.91
N GLU A 393 -16.47 -1.52 8.98
CA GLU A 393 -16.96 -2.85 9.36
C GLU A 393 -17.13 -2.91 10.88
N GLY A 394 -18.39 -2.95 11.35
CA GLY A 394 -18.72 -2.93 12.78
C GLY A 394 -18.10 -1.74 13.51
N THR A 395 -17.33 -2.03 14.56
CA THR A 395 -16.59 -1.04 15.37
C THR A 395 -15.21 -0.69 14.82
N GLY A 396 -14.79 -1.33 13.73
CA GLY A 396 -13.50 -1.12 13.10
C GLY A 396 -13.62 -0.90 11.60
N PHE A 397 -12.71 -1.53 10.84
CA PHE A 397 -12.63 -1.33 9.39
C PHE A 397 -12.12 -2.60 8.68
N ALA A 398 -12.34 -2.68 7.37
CA ALA A 398 -11.70 -3.65 6.51
C ALA A 398 -10.84 -2.96 5.46
N ILE A 399 -9.71 -3.58 5.14
CA ILE A 399 -8.92 -3.25 3.97
C ILE A 399 -9.26 -4.29 2.91
N LEU A 400 -9.81 -3.84 1.79
CA LEU A 400 -10.04 -4.65 0.59
C LEU A 400 -9.01 -4.26 -0.47
N VAL A 401 -8.15 -5.20 -0.85
CA VAL A 401 -7.23 -5.01 -1.97
C VAL A 401 -7.96 -5.31 -3.27
N THR A 402 -8.07 -4.32 -4.15
CA THR A 402 -8.80 -4.42 -5.41
C THR A 402 -7.83 -4.81 -6.54
N PRO A 403 -7.99 -5.98 -7.19
CA PRO A 403 -7.21 -6.31 -8.37
C PRO A 403 -7.59 -5.39 -9.55
N PRO A 404 -6.66 -5.09 -10.47
CA PRO A 404 -6.98 -4.62 -11.81
C PRO A 404 -8.08 -5.47 -12.47
N GLN A 405 -8.96 -4.84 -13.25
CA GLN A 405 -10.15 -5.48 -13.84
C GLN A 405 -9.87 -6.71 -14.70
N ASP A 406 -8.62 -6.87 -15.18
CA ASP A 406 -8.21 -7.93 -16.11
C ASP A 406 -7.31 -9.02 -15.49
N ILE A 407 -7.21 -9.10 -14.14
CA ILE A 407 -6.61 -10.29 -13.53
C ILE A 407 -7.56 -11.47 -13.74
N GLN A 408 -7.12 -12.51 -14.45
CA GLN A 408 -7.76 -13.81 -14.32
C GLN A 408 -7.43 -14.41 -12.95
N ASP A 409 -8.47 -14.67 -12.17
CA ASP A 409 -8.42 -15.58 -11.03
C ASP A 409 -7.86 -16.94 -11.48
N PHE A 410 -6.99 -17.50 -10.64
CA PHE A 410 -6.11 -18.65 -10.86
C PHE A 410 -6.79 -19.98 -11.18
#